data_AF-A0A317Z8K2-F1
#
_entry.id   AF-A0A317Z8K2-F1
#
_cell.length_a   1.000
_cell.length_b   1.000
_cell.length_c   1.000
_cell.angle_alpha   90.00
_cell.angle_beta   90.00
_cell.angle_gamma   90.00
#
_symmetry.space_group_name_H-M   'P 1'
#
loop_
_entity.id
_entity.type
_entity.pdbx_description
1 polymer ?
#
loop_
_entity_poly.entity_id
_entity_poly.type
_entity_poly.pdbx_seq_one_letter_code
_entity_poly.pdbx_strand_id
1 'polypeptide(L)'
;AIHIVYFDSNDVLRIKHFVSESNDDNSDPAGKFREALEKLINWAETTTTLNHSDALKQFQVLWNEKRYPGLGFTKKLSIMHHLEIMDNYLSRR
;
A
#
# COMPACT_ATOMS: atom_id res chain seq x y z
N ALA A 1 2.70 -0.92 -9.78
CA ALA A 1 3.07 0.00 -8.68
C ALA A 1 1.90 0.23 -7.73
N ILE A 2 2.17 0.25 -6.43
CA ILE A 2 1.23 0.59 -5.36
C ILE A 2 1.71 1.89 -4.70
N HIS A 3 0.80 2.82 -4.42
CA HIS A 3 1.12 4.11 -3.79
C HIS A 3 0.31 4.22 -2.50
N ILE A 4 0.98 4.61 -1.41
CA ILE A 4 0.41 4.65 -0.07
C ILE A 4 0.83 5.97 0.58
N VAL A 5 -0.14 6.70 1.12
CA VAL A 5 0.12 7.92 1.90
C VAL A 5 0.54 7.51 3.30
N TYR A 6 1.51 8.19 3.89
CA TYR A 6 1.95 7.88 5.25
C TYR A 6 2.52 9.12 5.94
N PHE A 7 2.42 9.16 7.26
CA PHE A 7 3.16 10.07 8.12
C PHE A 7 4.61 9.59 8.27
N ASP A 8 5.55 10.48 7.98
CA ASP A 8 6.97 10.23 8.27
C ASP A 8 7.30 10.46 9.75
N SER A 9 8.58 10.35 10.12
CA SER A 9 9.04 10.52 11.51
C SER A 9 8.81 11.93 12.07
N ASN A 10 8.50 12.91 11.23
CA ASN A 10 8.22 14.29 11.62
C ASN A 10 6.72 14.62 11.53
N ASP A 11 5.85 13.59 11.47
CA ASP A 11 4.40 13.74 11.26
C ASP A 11 4.04 14.50 9.97
N VAL A 12 4.93 14.49 8.97
CA VAL A 12 4.65 15.06 7.64
C VAL A 12 4.09 13.97 6.72
N LEU A 13 2.99 14.29 6.05
CA LEU A 13 2.39 13.39 5.06
C LEU A 13 3.28 13.28 3.82
N ARG A 14 3.56 12.04 3.42
CA ARG A 14 4.34 11.67 2.24
C ARG A 14 3.63 10.56 1.46
N ILE A 15 4.11 10.29 0.25
CA ILE A 15 3.68 9.14 -0.55
C ILE A 15 4.85 8.18 -0.71
N LYS A 16 4.64 6.92 -0.34
CA LYS A 16 5.58 5.83 -0.62
C LYS A 16 5.17 5.11 -1.90
N HIS A 17 6.13 4.96 -2.82
CA HIS A 17 5.94 4.28 -4.10
C HIS A 17 6.56 2.88 -4.03
N PHE A 18 5.72 1.85 -4.17
CA PHE A 18 6.13 0.45 -4.23
C PHE A 18 6.05 -0.05 -5.66
N VAL A 19 7.18 -0.47 -6.21
CA VAL A 19 7.32 -0.95 -7.59
C VAL A 19 8.01 -2.32 -7.58
N SER A 20 7.66 -3.19 -8.54
CA SER A 20 8.36 -4.45 -8.79
C SER A 20 9.84 -4.22 -9.13
N GLU A 21 10.68 -5.23 -8.99
CA GLU A 21 12.06 -5.24 -9.49
C GLU A 21 12.08 -5.67 -10.98
N SER A 22 11.21 -6.62 -11.37
CA SER A 22 11.11 -7.15 -12.73
C SER A 22 10.41 -6.19 -13.72
N ASN A 23 10.87 -4.95 -13.84
CA ASN A 23 10.14 -3.88 -14.53
C ASN A 23 10.35 -3.73 -16.05
N ASP A 24 11.18 -4.55 -16.68
CA ASP A 24 11.66 -4.31 -18.05
C ASP A 24 10.58 -4.40 -19.14
N ASP A 25 9.51 -5.18 -18.94
CA ASP A 25 8.36 -5.26 -19.84
C ASP A 25 7.03 -5.35 -19.09
N ASN A 26 5.86 -5.27 -19.74
CA ASN A 26 4.55 -5.37 -19.07
C ASN A 26 3.91 -6.78 -19.11
N SER A 27 4.70 -7.83 -19.34
CA SER A 27 4.18 -9.16 -19.65
C SER A 27 3.63 -9.94 -18.45
N ASP A 28 4.02 -9.58 -17.21
CA ASP A 28 3.55 -10.25 -15.98
C ASP A 28 2.97 -9.28 -14.92
N PRO A 29 1.72 -8.81 -15.07
CA PRO A 29 1.07 -7.94 -14.09
C PRO A 29 0.92 -8.57 -12.69
N ALA A 30 0.74 -9.89 -12.61
CA ALA A 30 0.47 -10.59 -11.36
C ALA A 30 1.75 -10.77 -10.52
N GLY A 31 2.85 -11.21 -11.14
CA GLY A 31 4.15 -11.31 -10.49
C GLY A 31 4.67 -9.94 -10.05
N LYS A 32 4.54 -8.94 -10.92
CA LYS A 32 4.87 -7.54 -10.57
C LYS A 32 4.06 -7.01 -9.40
N PHE A 33 2.76 -7.32 -9.37
CA PHE A 33 1.92 -6.96 -8.22
C PHE A 33 2.43 -7.64 -6.95
N ARG A 34 2.76 -8.94 -7.01
CA ARG A 34 3.28 -9.69 -5.86
C ARG A 34 4.56 -9.07 -5.30
N GLU A 35 5.52 -8.71 -6.15
CA GLU A 35 6.76 -8.05 -5.72
C GLU A 35 6.51 -6.68 -5.08
N ALA A 36 5.62 -5.87 -5.67
CA ALA A 36 5.26 -4.58 -5.09
C ALA A 36 4.49 -4.75 -3.76
N LEU A 37 3.64 -5.77 -3.66
CA LEU A 37 2.87 -6.09 -2.46
C LEU A 37 3.78 -6.57 -1.33
N GLU A 38 4.78 -7.41 -1.63
CA GLU A 38 5.77 -7.87 -0.65
C GLU A 38 6.47 -6.68 0.03
N LYS A 39 6.94 -5.71 -0.78
CA LYS A 39 7.58 -4.49 -0.27
C LYS A 39 6.61 -3.65 0.58
N LEU A 40 5.33 -3.62 0.22
CA LEU A 40 4.30 -2.95 0.99
C LEU A 40 4.09 -3.63 2.36
N ILE A 41 3.98 -4.96 2.40
CA ILE A 41 3.77 -5.71 3.65
C ILE A 41 4.97 -5.55 4.58
N ASN A 42 6.19 -5.73 4.06
CA ASN A 42 7.40 -5.55 4.85
C ASN A 42 7.50 -4.13 5.43
N TRP A 43 7.09 -3.11 4.66
CA TRP A 43 7.01 -1.75 5.20
C TRP A 43 5.92 -1.60 6.26
N ALA A 44 4.74 -2.19 6.05
CA ALA A 44 3.61 -2.10 6.97
C ALA A 44 3.91 -2.76 8.34
N GLU A 45 4.82 -3.73 8.41
CA GLU A 45 5.29 -4.32 9.67
C GLU A 45 6.22 -3.40 10.48
N THR A 46 6.83 -2.40 9.83
CA THR A 46 7.82 -1.51 10.45
C THR A 46 7.32 -0.08 10.66
N THR A 47 6.14 0.25 10.12
CA THR A 47 5.56 1.59 10.22
C THR A 47 4.90 1.81 11.58
N THR A 48 4.68 3.09 11.92
CA THR A 48 3.90 3.48 13.10
C THR A 48 2.42 3.12 12.92
N THR A 49 1.72 2.92 14.03
CA THR A 49 0.27 2.62 14.06
C THR A 49 -0.58 3.73 13.45
N LEU A 50 -0.06 4.96 13.40
CA LEU A 50 -0.70 6.10 12.74
C LEU A 50 -0.92 5.87 11.23
N ASN A 51 -0.10 5.01 10.63
CA ASN A 51 -0.19 4.63 9.22
C ASN A 51 -0.97 3.34 8.99
N HIS A 52 -1.57 2.73 10.03
CA HIS A 52 -2.39 1.53 9.87
C HIS A 52 -3.78 1.88 9.35
N SER A 53 -4.35 1.01 8.53
CA SER A 53 -5.67 1.19 7.94
C SER A 53 -6.28 -0.15 7.57
N ASP A 54 -7.60 -0.22 7.40
CA ASP A 54 -8.27 -1.45 6.98
C ASP A 54 -7.88 -1.83 5.55
N ALA A 55 -7.57 -0.88 4.69
CA ALA A 55 -7.01 -1.17 3.37
C ALA A 55 -5.65 -1.88 3.45
N LEU A 56 -4.78 -1.54 4.41
CA LEU A 56 -3.53 -2.28 4.62
C LEU A 56 -3.78 -3.70 5.11
N LYS A 57 -4.78 -3.92 5.98
CA LYS A 57 -5.19 -5.28 6.38
C LYS A 57 -5.67 -6.08 5.16
N GLN A 58 -6.42 -5.47 4.25
CA GLN A 58 -6.83 -6.13 3.01
C GLN A 58 -5.65 -6.45 2.10
N PHE A 59 -4.63 -5.60 2.02
CA PHE A 59 -3.39 -5.93 1.33
C PHE A 59 -2.67 -7.14 1.98
N GLN A 60 -2.64 -7.22 3.32
CA GLN A 60 -2.09 -8.39 4.03
C GLN A 60 -2.87 -9.68 3.72
N VAL A 61 -4.20 -9.61 3.61
CA VAL A 61 -5.03 -10.75 3.19
C VAL A 61 -4.64 -11.21 1.78
N LEU A 62 -4.54 -10.28 0.81
CA LEU A 62 -4.12 -10.60 -0.56
C LEU A 62 -2.72 -11.23 -0.62
N TRP A 63 -1.81 -10.77 0.25
CA TRP A 63 -0.46 -11.32 0.37
C TRP A 63 -0.49 -12.77 0.87
N ASN A 64 -1.20 -13.02 1.97
CA ASN A 64 -1.32 -14.36 2.57
C ASN A 64 -2.01 -15.35 1.63
N GLU A 65 -3.01 -14.90 0.87
CA GLU A 65 -3.72 -15.70 -0.13
C GLU A 65 -2.94 -15.87 -1.44
N LYS A 66 -1.80 -15.18 -1.61
CA LYS A 66 -1.03 -15.11 -2.87
C LYS A 66 -1.91 -14.74 -4.08
N ARG A 67 -2.90 -13.87 -3.86
CA ARG A 67 -3.95 -13.56 -4.83
C ARG A 67 -3.74 -12.19 -5.45
N TYR A 68 -3.73 -12.14 -6.79
CA TYR A 68 -3.83 -10.89 -7.54
C TYR A 68 -5.30 -10.58 -7.87
N PRO A 69 -5.89 -9.53 -7.30
CA PRO A 69 -7.30 -9.20 -7.51
C PRO A 69 -7.54 -8.32 -8.75
N GLY A 70 -6.50 -8.03 -9.55
CA GLY A 70 -6.57 -7.08 -10.66
C GLY A 70 -6.29 -5.64 -10.26
N LEU A 71 -5.89 -4.82 -11.24
CA LEU A 71 -5.44 -3.44 -11.04
C LEU A 71 -6.52 -2.54 -10.40
N GLY A 72 -7.78 -2.70 -10.81
CA GLY A 72 -8.89 -1.90 -10.28
C GLY A 72 -9.06 -2.07 -8.76
N PHE A 73 -8.96 -3.31 -8.28
CA PHE A 73 -9.04 -3.60 -6.85
C PHE A 73 -7.82 -3.08 -6.09
N THR A 74 -6.62 -3.23 -6.66
CA THR A 74 -5.39 -2.64 -6.08
C THR A 74 -5.53 -1.12 -5.91
N LYS A 75 -6.07 -0.41 -6.91
CA LYS A 75 -6.28 1.05 -6.85
C LYS A 75 -7.36 1.42 -5.84
N LYS A 76 -8.45 0.64 -5.76
CA LYS A 76 -9.49 0.80 -4.74
C LYS A 76 -8.88 0.79 -3.34
N LEU A 77 -8.02 -0.17 -3.04
CA LEU A 77 -7.36 -0.25 -1.73
C LEU A 77 -6.40 0.93 -1.49
N SER A 78 -5.62 1.37 -2.49
CA SER A 78 -4.78 2.56 -2.35
C SER A 78 -5.58 3.83 -2.03
N ILE A 79 -6.75 4.01 -2.66
CA ILE A 79 -7.63 5.17 -2.39
C ILE A 79 -8.27 5.05 -1.00
N MET A 80 -8.76 3.85 -0.64
CA MET A 80 -9.32 3.59 0.69
C MET A 80 -8.30 3.94 1.78
N HIS A 81 -7.06 3.43 1.65
CA HIS A 81 -5.98 3.77 2.56
C HIS A 81 -5.74 5.28 2.64
N HIS A 82 -5.66 5.96 1.49
CA HIS A 82 -5.47 7.41 1.45
C HIS A 82 -6.53 8.13 2.28
N LEU A 83 -7.81 7.80 2.09
CA LEU A 83 -8.92 8.43 2.82
C LEU A 83 -8.83 8.19 4.33
N GLU A 84 -8.48 6.97 4.74
CA GLU A 84 -8.29 6.62 6.17
C GLU A 84 -7.15 7.45 6.80
N ILE A 85 -6.03 7.63 6.10
CA ILE A 85 -4.92 8.46 6.59
C ILE A 85 -5.28 9.95 6.62
N MET A 86 -6.08 10.42 5.66
CA MET A 86 -6.58 11.81 5.67
C MET A 86 -7.56 12.06 6.81
N ASP A 87 -8.41 11.10 7.16
CA ASP A 87 -9.28 11.18 8.32
C ASP A 87 -8.46 11.31 9.62
N ASN A 88 -7.41 10.51 9.78
CA ASN A 88 -6.45 10.65 10.88
C ASN A 88 -5.75 12.02 10.90
N TYR A 89 -5.44 12.59 9.73
CA TYR A 89 -4.81 13.91 9.64
C TYR A 89 -5.77 15.04 10.07
N LEU A 90 -7.02 14.99 9.59
CA LEU A 90 -8.01 16.04 9.81
C LEU A 90 -8.60 15.99 11.22
N SER A 91 -8.74 14.80 11.82
CA SER A 91 -9.25 14.62 13.19
C SER A 91 -8.25 15.03 14.28
N ARG A 92 -6.96 15.16 13.94
CA ARG A 92 -5.90 15.65 14.86
C ARG A 92 -5.76 17.18 14.85
N ARG A 93 -6.52 17.89 14.02
CA ARG A 93 -6.59 19.36 13.99
C ARG A 93 -7.79 19.86 14.78
#